data_AF-A0A377Z5W4-F1
#
_entry.id   AF-A0A377Z5W4-F1
#
_cell.length_a   1.000
_cell.length_b   1.000
_cell.length_c   1.000
_cell.angle_alpha   90.00
_cell.angle_beta   90.00
_cell.angle_gamma   90.00
#
_symmetry.space_group_name_H-M   'P 1'
#
loop_
_entity.id
_entity.type
_entity.pdbx_description
1 polymer ?
#
loop_
_entity_poly.entity_id
_entity_poly.type
_entity_poly.pdbx_seq_one_letter_code
_entity_poly.pdbx_strand_id
1 'polypeptide(L)'
;MIAPSRRLIASCLLLMAASLLISLLGLAQGPVPLTIDQVFSALFGDAPRNVAMVVNEWRLPRVLMALLIGAALGVSGAIFQSLTRNPLGSPDVMGFNTGAWSGVLVAMVLFGQNLTAIALAAMAGGC
;
A
#
# COMPACT_ATOMS: atom_id res chain seq x y z
N MET A 1 -29.78 -14.86 -9.69
CA MET A 1 -28.40 -15.00 -9.17
C MET A 1 -27.47 -14.94 -10.36
N ILE A 2 -26.81 -13.80 -10.59
CA ILE A 2 -25.93 -13.61 -11.76
C ILE A 2 -24.61 -14.31 -11.43
N ALA A 3 -24.34 -15.45 -12.05
CA ALA A 3 -23.04 -16.11 -11.90
C ALA A 3 -21.95 -15.17 -12.46
N PRO A 4 -20.86 -14.91 -11.73
CA PRO A 4 -19.78 -14.08 -12.24
C PRO A 4 -19.20 -14.70 -13.51
N SER A 5 -18.93 -13.87 -14.52
CA SER A 5 -18.37 -14.38 -15.78
C SER A 5 -17.00 -15.02 -15.52
N ARG A 6 -16.71 -16.14 -16.19
CA ARG A 6 -15.41 -16.85 -16.05
C ARG A 6 -14.22 -15.91 -16.29
N ARG A 7 -14.40 -14.91 -17.16
CA ARG A 7 -13.40 -13.89 -17.47
C ARG A 7 -13.09 -12.98 -16.27
N LEU A 8 -14.12 -12.53 -15.55
CA LEU A 8 -13.93 -11.71 -14.33
C LEU A 8 -13.16 -12.47 -13.25
N ILE A 9 -13.55 -13.72 -12.99
CA ILE A 9 -12.86 -14.57 -12.01
C ILE A 9 -11.39 -14.76 -12.41
N ALA A 10 -11.12 -15.07 -13.68
CA ALA A 10 -9.78 -15.22 -14.19
C ALA A 10 -8.95 -13.93 -14.05
N SER A 11 -9.51 -12.76 -14.37
CA SER A 11 -8.84 -11.48 -14.22
C SER A 11 -8.51 -11.16 -12.75
N CYS A 12 -9.45 -11.37 -11.82
CA CYS A 12 -9.21 -11.17 -10.39
C CYS A 12 -8.10 -12.09 -9.86
N LEU A 13 -8.13 -13.37 -10.23
CA LEU A 13 -7.09 -14.33 -9.85
C LEU A 13 -5.73 -13.95 -10.44
N LEU A 14 -5.68 -13.50 -11.70
CA LEU A 14 -4.45 -13.08 -12.35
C LEU A 14 -3.85 -11.84 -11.67
N LEU A 15 -4.67 -10.82 -11.37
CA LEU A 15 -4.22 -9.63 -10.66
C LEU A 15 -3.73 -9.95 -9.25
N MET A 16 -4.40 -10.87 -8.54
CA MET A 16 -3.98 -11.32 -7.23
C MET A 16 -2.67 -12.10 -7.28
N ALA A 17 -2.49 -12.98 -8.26
CA ALA A 17 -1.23 -13.68 -8.47
C ALA A 17 -0.09 -12.70 -8.81
N ALA A 18 -0.35 -11.72 -9.68
CA ALA A 18 0.63 -10.70 -10.04
C ALA A 18 1.04 -9.82 -8.85
N SER A 19 0.09 -9.40 -8.01
CA SER A 19 0.40 -8.59 -6.82
C SER A 19 1.23 -9.36 -5.80
N LEU A 20 0.94 -10.65 -5.59
CA LEU A 20 1.73 -11.53 -4.73
C LEU A 20 3.15 -11.74 -5.29
N LEU A 21 3.28 -11.97 -6.60
CA LEU A 21 4.58 -12.11 -7.26
C LEU A 21 5.43 -10.85 -7.09
N ILE A 22 4.85 -9.67 -7.36
CA ILE A 22 5.54 -8.38 -7.21
C ILE A 22 5.93 -8.14 -5.74
N SER A 23 5.08 -8.56 -4.79
CA SER A 23 5.39 -8.46 -3.35
C SER A 23 6.59 -9.31 -2.95
N LEU A 24 6.66 -10.56 -3.43
CA LEU A 24 7.81 -11.45 -3.24
C LEU A 24 9.08 -10.85 -3.84
N LEU A 25 9.00 -10.32 -5.06
CA LEU A 25 10.13 -9.64 -5.71
C LEU A 25 10.55 -8.38 -4.96
N GLY A 26 9.60 -7.62 -4.40
CA GLY A 26 9.86 -6.45 -3.57
C GLY A 26 10.56 -6.78 -2.25
N LEU A 27 10.30 -7.95 -1.68
CA LEU A 27 11.01 -8.45 -0.49
C LEU A 27 12.43 -8.89 -0.83
N ALA A 28 12.67 -9.46 -2.01
CA ALA A 28 13.99 -9.89 -2.46
C ALA A 28 14.89 -8.71 -2.89
N GLN A 29 14.30 -7.70 -3.54
CA GLN A 29 15.02 -6.53 -4.04
C GLN A 29 15.42 -5.56 -2.92
N GLY A 30 16.66 -5.06 -2.98
CA GLY A 30 17.17 -4.03 -2.07
C GLY A 30 18.69 -3.91 -2.13
N PRO A 31 19.28 -3.03 -1.27
CA PRO A 31 20.73 -2.80 -1.24
C PRO A 31 21.53 -4.06 -0.92
N VAL A 32 20.93 -4.96 -0.13
CA VAL A 32 21.40 -6.32 0.09
C VAL A 32 20.49 -7.24 -0.74
N PRO A 33 20.95 -7.78 -1.87
CA PRO A 33 20.16 -8.74 -2.63
C PRO A 33 19.98 -10.01 -1.80
N LEU A 34 18.73 -10.45 -1.65
CA LEU A 34 18.38 -11.68 -0.95
C LEU A 34 17.84 -12.70 -1.95
N THR A 35 18.17 -13.97 -1.76
CA THR A 35 17.55 -15.04 -2.54
C THR A 35 16.12 -15.29 -2.07
N ILE A 36 15.28 -15.86 -2.95
CA ILE A 36 13.89 -16.17 -2.61
C ILE A 36 13.81 -17.11 -1.40
N ASP A 37 14.73 -18.07 -1.32
CA ASP A 37 14.82 -19.00 -0.17
C ASP A 37 15.08 -18.25 1.14
N GLN A 38 15.98 -17.26 1.14
CA GLN A 38 16.27 -16.44 2.31
C GLN A 38 15.07 -15.59 2.74
N VAL A 39 14.26 -15.10 1.80
CA VAL A 39 13.01 -14.39 2.10
C VAL A 39 12.03 -15.33 2.80
N PHE A 40 11.86 -16.55 2.30
CA PHE A 40 11.01 -17.54 2.97
C PHE A 40 11.54 -17.93 4.35
N SER A 41 12.83 -18.24 4.48
CA SER A 41 13.44 -18.53 5.78
C SER A 41 13.26 -17.38 6.76
N ALA A 42 13.33 -16.12 6.29
CA ALA A 42 13.12 -14.95 7.15
C ALA A 42 11.66 -14.80 7.60
N LEU A 43 10.71 -15.09 6.73
CA LEU A 43 9.29 -15.08 7.06
C LEU A 43 8.89 -16.21 8.02
N PHE A 44 9.51 -17.39 7.88
CA PHE A 44 9.26 -18.55 8.75
C PHE A 44 10.11 -18.56 10.03
N GLY A 45 11.08 -17.65 10.17
CA GLY A 45 11.88 -17.49 11.39
C GLY A 45 13.19 -18.29 11.42
N ASP A 46 13.54 -19.00 10.35
CA ASP A 46 14.75 -19.82 10.23
C ASP A 46 15.97 -19.06 9.68
N ALA A 47 15.84 -17.75 9.39
CA ALA A 47 16.93 -16.95 8.84
C ALA A 47 17.85 -16.33 9.92
N PRO A 48 19.11 -16.02 9.56
CA PRO A 48 20.00 -15.21 10.38
C PRO A 48 19.36 -13.88 10.80
N ARG A 49 19.63 -13.42 12.03
CA ARG A 49 19.01 -12.22 12.64
C ARG A 49 19.07 -10.97 11.74
N ASN A 50 20.17 -10.75 11.02
CA ASN A 50 20.33 -9.63 10.10
C ASN A 50 19.38 -9.73 8.89
N VAL A 51 19.19 -10.93 8.33
CA VAL A 51 18.27 -11.16 7.21
C VAL A 51 16.82 -11.04 7.69
N ALA A 52 16.50 -11.65 8.84
CA ALA A 52 15.17 -11.57 9.45
C ALA A 52 14.76 -10.12 9.75
N MET A 53 15.66 -9.30 10.31
CA MET A 53 15.41 -7.88 10.58
C MET A 53 15.12 -7.10 9.29
N VAL A 54 15.95 -7.27 8.25
CA VAL A 54 15.77 -6.57 6.97
C VAL A 54 14.43 -6.96 6.31
N VAL A 55 14.09 -8.25 6.29
CA VAL A 55 12.86 -8.72 5.67
C VAL A 55 11.64 -8.33 6.50
N ASN A 56 11.61 -8.67 7.79
CA ASN A 56 10.39 -8.54 8.62
C ASN A 56 10.16 -7.14 9.17
N GLU A 57 11.22 -6.39 9.51
CA GLU A 57 11.06 -5.07 10.14
C GLU A 57 11.11 -3.93 9.12
N TRP A 58 11.84 -4.08 8.01
CA TRP A 58 12.03 -2.97 7.07
C TRP A 58 11.25 -3.15 5.77
N ARG A 59 11.33 -4.34 5.15
CA ARG A 59 10.72 -4.57 3.82
C ARG A 59 9.26 -4.99 3.91
N LEU A 60 8.94 -5.93 4.80
CA LEU A 60 7.59 -6.48 4.95
C LEU A 60 6.55 -5.39 5.28
N PRO A 61 6.76 -4.48 6.25
CA PRO A 61 5.78 -3.45 6.55
C PRO A 61 5.56 -2.53 5.35
N ARG A 62 6.61 -2.22 4.58
CA ARG A 62 6.54 -1.37 3.39
C ARG A 62 5.76 -2.04 2.25
N VAL A 63 6.00 -3.32 1.99
CA VAL A 63 5.28 -4.10 0.97
C VAL A 63 3.80 -4.24 1.34
N LEU A 64 3.51 -4.53 2.61
CA LEU A 64 2.13 -4.60 3.11
C LEU A 64 1.41 -3.26 2.98
N MET A 65 2.06 -2.15 3.36
CA MET A 65 1.50 -0.82 3.19
C MET A 65 1.26 -0.48 1.71
N ALA A 66 2.16 -0.85 0.81
CA ALA A 66 1.98 -0.63 -0.62
C ALA A 66 0.75 -1.39 -1.17
N LEU A 67 0.54 -2.65 -0.73
CA LEU A 67 -0.65 -3.42 -1.10
C LEU A 67 -1.93 -2.80 -0.54
N LEU A 68 -1.94 -2.43 0.73
CA LEU A 68 -3.12 -1.86 1.41
C LEU A 68 -3.50 -0.50 0.81
N ILE A 69 -2.53 0.40 0.66
CA ILE A 69 -2.75 1.73 0.08
C ILE A 69 -3.16 1.61 -1.38
N GLY A 70 -2.49 0.75 -2.17
CA GLY A 70 -2.86 0.51 -3.57
C GLY A 70 -4.28 -0.03 -3.73
N ALA A 71 -4.69 -0.97 -2.88
CA ALA A 71 -6.06 -1.48 -2.86
C ALA A 71 -7.07 -0.40 -2.47
N ALA A 72 -6.79 0.39 -1.43
CA ALA A 72 -7.65 1.50 -1.00
C ALA A 72 -7.82 2.56 -2.10
N LEU A 73 -6.73 2.93 -2.79
CA LEU A 73 -6.76 3.86 -3.91
C LEU A 73 -7.54 3.28 -5.11
N GLY A 74 -7.35 2.01 -5.43
CA GLY A 74 -8.10 1.33 -6.49
C GLY A 74 -9.61 1.30 -6.23
N VAL A 75 -10.01 1.00 -4.99
CA VAL A 75 -11.43 1.02 -4.57
C VAL A 75 -11.98 2.45 -4.59
N SER A 76 -11.24 3.41 -4.04
CA SER A 76 -11.63 4.83 -4.03
C SER A 76 -11.84 5.34 -5.47
N GLY A 77 -10.89 5.07 -6.38
CA GLY A 77 -11.03 5.39 -7.80
C GLY A 77 -12.28 4.80 -8.45
N ALA A 78 -12.56 3.51 -8.22
CA ALA A 78 -13.77 2.86 -8.74
C ALA A 78 -15.07 3.50 -8.20
N ILE A 79 -15.10 3.86 -6.92
CA ILE A 79 -16.24 4.55 -6.29
C ILE A 79 -16.42 5.94 -6.93
N PHE A 80 -15.36 6.73 -7.04
CA PHE A 80 -15.41 8.08 -7.62
C PHE A 80 -15.82 8.06 -9.10
N GLN A 81 -15.28 7.15 -9.89
CA GLN A 81 -15.67 6.96 -11.29
C GLN A 81 -17.16 6.61 -11.41
N SER A 82 -17.68 5.79 -10.50
CA SER A 82 -19.10 5.42 -10.47
C SER A 82 -20.01 6.57 -10.06
N LEU A 83 -19.60 7.36 -9.06
CA LEU A 83 -20.38 8.50 -8.54
C LEU A 83 -20.42 9.66 -9.54
N THR A 84 -19.26 10.02 -10.07
CA THR A 84 -19.14 11.11 -11.07
C THR A 84 -19.63 10.68 -12.45
N ARG A 85 -19.81 9.36 -12.67
CA ARG A 85 -20.07 8.76 -13.99
C ARG A 85 -19.05 9.22 -15.03
N ASN A 86 -17.83 9.50 -14.59
CA ASN A 86 -16.74 9.98 -15.42
C ASN A 86 -15.54 9.03 -15.23
N PRO A 87 -15.10 8.32 -16.29
CA PRO A 87 -13.94 7.42 -16.20
C PRO A 87 -12.63 8.15 -15.88
N LEU A 88 -12.58 9.49 -16.00
CA LEU A 88 -11.46 10.33 -15.62
C LEU A 88 -11.57 10.88 -14.19
N GLY A 89 -12.66 10.60 -13.46
CA GLY A 89 -12.82 11.01 -12.07
C GLY A 89 -11.86 10.25 -11.16
N SER A 90 -11.04 10.97 -10.39
CA SER A 90 -10.15 10.37 -9.38
C SER A 90 -10.19 11.17 -8.08
N PRO A 91 -10.00 10.51 -6.92
CA PRO A 91 -9.99 11.16 -5.61
C PRO A 91 -8.92 12.27 -5.50
N ASP A 92 -7.79 12.13 -6.18
CA ASP A 92 -6.69 13.11 -6.12
C ASP A 92 -7.08 14.49 -6.64
N VAL A 93 -8.02 14.57 -7.58
CA VAL A 93 -8.46 15.84 -8.18
C VAL A 93 -9.36 16.65 -7.24
N MET A 94 -9.95 16.03 -6.22
CA MET A 94 -10.87 16.68 -5.28
C MET A 94 -10.19 17.35 -4.08
N GLY A 95 -8.86 17.31 -3.99
CA GLY A 95 -8.11 18.05 -2.96
C GLY A 95 -7.88 17.30 -1.65
N PHE A 96 -8.36 16.06 -1.49
CA PHE A 96 -8.09 15.20 -0.32
C PHE A 96 -6.57 15.07 -0.06
N ASN A 97 -5.77 14.86 -1.11
CA ASN A 97 -4.32 14.76 -0.99
C ASN A 97 -3.70 16.09 -0.53
N THR A 98 -4.07 17.21 -1.15
CA THR A 98 -3.57 18.55 -0.77
C THR A 98 -3.95 18.91 0.66
N GLY A 99 -5.18 18.58 1.07
CA GLY A 99 -5.66 18.74 2.44
C GLY A 99 -4.82 17.94 3.44
N ALA A 100 -4.61 16.65 3.18
CA ALA A 100 -3.79 15.79 4.04
C ALA A 100 -2.36 16.31 4.19
N TRP A 101 -1.71 16.73 3.10
CA TRP A 101 -0.37 17.31 3.13
C TRP A 101 -0.31 18.62 3.92
N SER A 102 -1.32 19.48 3.80
CA SER A 102 -1.38 20.71 4.59
C SER A 102 -1.52 20.41 6.09
N GLY A 103 -2.34 19.41 6.47
CA GLY A 103 -2.44 18.93 7.85
C GLY A 103 -1.12 18.38 8.39
N VAL A 104 -0.41 17.57 7.58
CA VAL A 104 0.95 17.08 7.92
C VAL A 104 1.90 18.25 8.18
N LEU A 105 1.92 19.26 7.30
CA LEU A 105 2.80 20.43 7.44
C LEU A 105 2.50 21.21 8.73
N VAL A 106 1.23 21.46 9.02
CA VAL A 106 0.82 22.12 10.27
C VAL A 106 1.27 21.32 11.49
N ALA A 107 1.07 20.00 11.48
CA ALA A 107 1.50 19.15 12.59
C ALA A 107 3.02 19.11 12.76
N MET A 108 3.77 19.08 11.66
CA MET A 108 5.23 19.11 11.71
C MET A 108 5.77 20.42 12.29
N VAL A 109 5.13 21.55 11.95
CA VAL A 109 5.52 22.86 12.46
C VAL A 109 5.17 23.01 13.95
N LEU A 110 4.00 22.54 14.38
CA LEU A 110 3.50 22.76 15.75
C LEU A 110 3.94 21.67 16.75
N PHE A 111 4.04 20.42 16.30
CA PHE A 111 4.30 19.25 17.15
C PHE A 111 5.59 18.51 16.78
N GLY A 112 6.37 19.02 15.82
CA GLY A 112 7.63 18.42 15.40
C GLY A 112 7.45 17.05 14.73
N GLN A 113 8.32 16.09 15.07
CA GLN A 113 8.32 14.75 14.49
C GLN A 113 7.40 13.76 15.22
N ASN A 114 6.35 14.24 15.91
CA ASN A 114 5.41 13.35 16.59
C ASN A 114 4.51 12.63 15.56
N LEU A 115 4.79 11.34 15.36
CA LEU A 115 4.12 10.48 14.38
C LEU A 115 2.60 10.43 14.53
N THR A 116 2.08 10.41 15.77
CA THR A 116 0.62 10.33 15.99
C THR A 116 -0.06 11.65 15.65
N ALA A 117 0.56 12.78 16.01
CA ALA A 117 0.08 14.10 15.65
C ALA A 117 0.07 14.30 14.13
N ILE A 118 1.13 13.87 13.44
CA ILE A 118 1.22 13.92 11.97
C ILE A 118 0.11 13.08 11.32
N ALA A 119 -0.08 11.83 11.78
CA ALA A 119 -1.10 10.94 11.21
C ALA A 119 -2.52 11.48 11.41
N LEU A 120 -2.84 11.95 12.62
CA LEU A 120 -4.17 12.51 12.92
C LEU A 120 -4.44 13.80 12.15
N ALA A 121 -3.45 14.69 12.04
CA ALA A 121 -3.58 15.91 11.28
C ALA A 121 -3.70 15.65 9.77
N ALA A 122 -2.99 14.65 9.24
CA ALA A 122 -3.14 14.21 7.86
C ALA A 122 -4.57 13.72 7.59
N MET A 123 -5.13 12.92 8.49
CA MET A 123 -6.52 12.48 8.40
C MET A 123 -7.49 13.67 8.45
N ALA A 124 -7.35 14.54 9.46
CA ALA A 124 -8.24 15.68 9.64
C ALA A 124 -8.17 16.68 8.49
N GLY A 125 -6.98 16.95 7.94
CA GLY A 125 -6.79 17.85 6.81
C GLY A 125 -7.23 17.23 5.49
N GLY A 126 -7.17 15.91 5.37
CA GLY A 126 -7.57 15.19 4.17
C GLY A 126 -9.07 14.98 4.03
N CYS A 127 -9.86 15.09 5.11
CA CYS A 127 -11.32 14.92 5.10
C CYS A 127 -12.09 16.09 4.49
#